data_AF-A0A961JU09-F1
#
_entry.id   AF-A0A961JU09-F1
#
_cell.length_a   1.000
_cell.length_b   1.000
_cell.length_c   1.000
_cell.angle_alpha   90.00
_cell.angle_beta   90.00
_cell.angle_gamma   90.00
#
_symmetry.space_group_name_H-M   'P 1'
#
loop_
_entity.id
_entity.type
_entity.pdbx_description
1 polymer ?
#
loop_
_entity_poly.entity_id
_entity_poly.type
_entity_poly.pdbx_seq_one_letter_code
_entity_poly.pdbx_strand_id
1 'polypeptide(L)'
;RLQSELAVAGYSYGGRLSSPTLTYGILAEATGLSGEPGVARLEIRAQDGDTGGPVIDQGGAVAGMLLASPSGDGRVLPTDVGFIAKGATLTDFLARNGITVATSAFSSAMTPYDLSGHAADLTVLVSCWD
;
A
#
# COMPACT_ATOMS: atom_id res chain seq x y z
N ARG A 1 4.24 10.59 8.27
CA ARG A 1 5.08 10.76 9.49
C ARG A 1 5.08 9.41 10.20
N LEU A 2 6.04 9.07 11.07
CA LEU A 2 5.87 7.88 11.91
C LEU A 2 4.58 8.02 12.73
N GLN A 3 3.93 6.90 13.00
CA GLN A 3 2.63 6.83 13.68
C GLN A 3 1.47 7.49 12.90
N SER A 4 1.67 7.82 11.62
CA SER A 4 0.57 8.22 10.74
C SER A 4 -0.27 7.00 10.37
N GLU A 5 -1.59 7.17 10.39
CA GLU A 5 -2.52 6.20 9.82
C GLU A 5 -2.43 6.22 8.29
N LEU A 6 -2.37 5.03 7.72
CA LEU A 6 -2.35 4.77 6.28
C LEU A 6 -3.41 3.70 5.97
N ALA A 7 -3.90 3.68 4.75
CA ALA A 7 -4.82 2.66 4.28
C ALA A 7 -4.23 1.94 3.06
N VAL A 8 -4.36 0.62 3.01
CA VAL A 8 -4.14 -0.15 1.78
C VAL A 8 -5.47 -0.30 1.08
N ALA A 9 -5.53 0.08 -0.18
CA ALA A 9 -6.64 -0.24 -1.06
C ALA A 9 -6.34 -1.55 -1.80
N GLY A 10 -7.12 -2.58 -1.54
CA GLY A 10 -6.85 -3.92 -2.05
C GLY A 10 -8.11 -4.73 -2.27
N TYR A 11 -8.04 -5.75 -3.10
CA TYR A 11 -9.13 -6.71 -3.24
C TYR A 11 -8.92 -7.83 -2.22
N SER A 12 -9.04 -7.51 -0.92
CA SER A 12 -8.75 -8.45 0.18
C SER A 12 -9.47 -9.79 0.01
N TYR A 13 -10.68 -9.75 -0.54
CA TYR A 13 -11.53 -10.91 -0.80
C TYR A 13 -11.53 -11.36 -2.27
N GLY A 14 -10.51 -10.96 -3.04
CA GLY A 14 -10.45 -11.13 -4.49
C GLY A 14 -11.63 -10.46 -5.21
N GLY A 15 -12.05 -11.04 -6.33
CA GLY A 15 -13.18 -10.54 -7.13
C GLY A 15 -14.58 -10.80 -6.54
N ARG A 16 -14.68 -11.15 -5.25
CA ARG A 16 -15.98 -11.40 -4.59
C ARG A 16 -16.73 -10.11 -4.28
N LEU A 17 -15.99 -9.02 -4.05
CA LEU A 17 -16.55 -7.68 -3.94
C LEU A 17 -16.32 -6.95 -5.27
N SER A 18 -17.25 -6.07 -5.64
CA SER A 18 -17.18 -5.30 -6.88
C SER A 18 -16.20 -4.12 -6.83
N SER A 19 -15.56 -3.90 -5.68
CA SER A 19 -14.71 -2.74 -5.39
C SER A 19 -13.65 -3.16 -4.36
N PRO A 20 -12.46 -2.55 -4.35
CA PRO A 20 -11.46 -2.81 -3.31
C PRO A 20 -11.98 -2.40 -1.93
N THR A 21 -11.40 -3.02 -0.91
CA THR A 21 -11.56 -2.66 0.50
C THR A 21 -10.39 -1.80 0.97
N LEU A 22 -10.67 -0.95 1.96
CA LEU A 22 -9.64 -0.22 2.68
C LEU A 22 -9.26 -0.97 3.96
N THR A 23 -7.99 -1.37 4.05
CA THR A 23 -7.40 -1.94 5.26
C THR A 23 -6.51 -0.90 5.91
N TYR A 24 -6.88 -0.43 7.10
CA TYR A 24 -6.14 0.60 7.82
C TYR A 24 -5.00 0.02 8.66
N GLY A 25 -3.91 0.76 8.74
CA GLY A 25 -2.74 0.44 9.54
C GLY A 25 -1.92 1.68 9.91
N ILE A 26 -0.84 1.48 10.63
CA ILE A 26 0.01 2.57 11.13
C ILE A 26 1.42 2.45 10.54
N LEU A 27 2.00 3.58 10.12
CA LEU A 27 3.41 3.63 9.76
C LEU A 27 4.29 3.43 11.00
N ALA A 28 4.71 2.19 11.22
CA ALA A 28 5.49 1.79 12.37
C ALA A 28 6.97 2.17 12.22
N GLU A 29 7.51 2.09 11.00
CA GLU A 29 8.93 2.34 10.74
C GLU A 29 9.17 2.84 9.32
N ALA A 30 10.15 3.73 9.15
CA ALA A 30 10.46 4.32 7.84
C ALA A 30 11.41 3.45 6.99
N THR A 31 11.86 2.32 7.54
CA THR A 31 12.77 1.35 6.93
C THR A 31 12.20 -0.07 7.08
N GLY A 32 12.71 -1.01 6.28
CA GLY A 32 12.47 -2.44 6.51
C GLY A 32 13.20 -2.97 7.76
N LEU A 33 12.96 -4.24 8.10
CA LEU A 33 13.57 -4.89 9.27
C LEU A 33 15.10 -5.02 9.19
N SER A 34 15.68 -4.94 7.99
CA SER A 34 17.14 -4.96 7.78
C SER A 34 17.71 -3.56 7.52
N GLY A 35 16.90 -2.50 7.69
CA GLY A 35 17.31 -1.12 7.44
C GLY A 35 17.19 -0.66 5.99
N GLU A 36 16.42 -1.37 5.15
CA GLU A 36 16.25 -1.05 3.74
C GLU A 36 15.54 0.31 3.58
N PRO A 37 16.15 1.33 2.94
CA PRO A 37 15.59 2.68 2.90
C PRO A 37 14.41 2.86 1.93
N GLY A 38 14.28 1.95 0.96
CA GLY A 38 13.18 1.91 -0.03
C GLY A 38 11.94 1.15 0.44
N VAL A 39 12.01 0.52 1.61
CA VAL A 39 10.92 -0.23 2.23
C VAL A 39 10.52 0.48 3.53
N ALA A 40 9.25 0.44 3.89
CA ALA A 40 8.78 0.87 5.20
C ALA A 40 7.91 -0.21 5.83
N ARG A 41 7.84 -0.24 7.15
CA ARG A 41 7.06 -1.22 7.90
C ARG A 41 5.75 -0.61 8.39
N LEU A 42 4.67 -1.33 8.17
CA LEU A 42 3.35 -1.03 8.69
C LEU A 42 2.97 -2.01 9.80
N GLU A 43 2.24 -1.50 10.78
CA GLU A 43 1.39 -2.31 11.63
C GLU A 43 0.00 -2.40 10.98
N ILE A 44 -0.30 -3.52 10.32
CA ILE A 44 -1.49 -3.70 9.47
C ILE A 44 -1.86 -5.19 9.35
N ARG A 45 -3.15 -5.49 9.41
CA ARG A 45 -3.69 -6.86 9.19
C ARG A 45 -4.21 -7.02 7.75
N ALA A 46 -3.29 -6.96 6.79
CA ALA A 46 -3.60 -7.15 5.37
C ALA A 46 -3.86 -8.63 5.02
N GLN A 47 -4.63 -8.86 3.96
CA GLN A 47 -4.87 -10.18 3.38
C GLN A 47 -4.05 -10.35 2.08
N ASP A 48 -3.92 -11.59 1.59
CA ASP A 48 -3.16 -11.86 0.36
C ASP A 48 -3.63 -11.02 -0.83
N GLY A 49 -4.94 -10.82 -0.96
CA GLY A 49 -5.57 -9.99 -2.01
C GLY A 49 -5.30 -8.49 -1.91
N ASP A 50 -4.66 -8.02 -0.83
CA ASP A 50 -4.20 -6.63 -0.69
C ASP A 50 -2.81 -6.40 -1.31
N THR A 51 -2.09 -7.48 -1.61
CA THR A 51 -0.73 -7.44 -2.16
C THR A 51 -0.69 -6.66 -3.47
N GLY A 52 0.24 -5.72 -3.59
CA GLY A 52 0.35 -4.83 -4.74
C GLY A 52 -0.63 -3.66 -4.73
N GLY A 53 -1.57 -3.62 -3.78
CA GLY A 53 -2.49 -2.51 -3.59
C GLY A 53 -1.76 -1.21 -3.20
N PRO A 54 -2.23 -0.03 -3.65
CA PRO A 54 -1.65 1.23 -3.24
C PRO A 54 -1.91 1.47 -1.75
N VAL A 55 -0.90 2.01 -1.08
CA VAL A 55 -0.98 2.50 0.30
C VAL A 55 -1.15 4.01 0.24
N ILE A 56 -2.27 4.51 0.73
CA ILE A 56 -2.65 5.92 0.68
C ILE A 56 -2.70 6.55 2.07
N ASP A 57 -2.44 7.85 2.13
CA ASP A 57 -2.69 8.66 3.33
C ASP A 57 -4.13 9.20 3.36
N GLN A 58 -4.45 9.91 4.46
CA GLN A 58 -5.79 10.50 4.68
C GLN A 58 -6.18 11.56 3.64
N GLY A 59 -5.22 12.13 2.92
CA GLY A 59 -5.46 13.08 1.84
C GLY A 59 -5.59 12.43 0.47
N GLY A 60 -5.56 11.09 0.39
CA GLY A 60 -5.62 10.30 -0.84
C GLY A 60 -4.29 10.15 -1.57
N ALA A 61 -3.19 10.70 -1.05
CA ALA A 61 -1.90 10.59 -1.71
C ALA A 61 -1.29 9.19 -1.54
N VAL A 62 -0.73 8.62 -2.61
CA VAL A 62 -0.05 7.32 -2.57
C VAL A 62 1.29 7.45 -1.84
N ALA A 63 1.35 6.87 -0.64
CA ALA A 63 2.56 6.76 0.18
C ALA A 63 3.46 5.59 -0.24
N GLY A 64 2.90 4.57 -0.90
CA GLY A 64 3.63 3.39 -1.35
C GLY A 64 2.72 2.31 -1.93
N MET A 65 3.25 1.08 -2.00
CA MET A 65 2.54 -0.11 -2.48
C MET A 65 2.79 -1.25 -1.51
N LEU A 66 1.74 -1.99 -1.12
CA LEU A 66 1.88 -3.15 -0.23
C LEU A 66 2.69 -4.25 -0.92
N LEU A 67 3.72 -4.75 -0.23
CA LEU A 67 4.53 -5.89 -0.68
C LEU A 67 3.91 -7.20 -0.21
N ALA A 68 4.15 -8.26 -0.96
CA ALA A 68 3.82 -9.60 -0.53
C ALA A 68 4.56 -9.91 0.79
N SER A 69 3.89 -10.63 1.69
CA SER A 69 4.53 -11.14 2.90
C SER A 69 5.81 -11.90 2.52
N PRO A 70 6.95 -11.62 3.17
CA PRO A 70 8.20 -12.32 2.89
C PRO A 70 8.00 -13.83 2.99
N SER A 71 8.42 -14.56 1.97
CA SER A 71 8.42 -16.03 1.93
C SER A 71 9.83 -16.50 1.59
N GLY A 72 10.33 -17.52 2.29
CA GLY A 72 11.53 -18.25 1.86
C GLY A 72 12.76 -18.25 2.79
N ASP A 73 12.68 -17.73 4.02
CA ASP A 73 13.82 -17.75 4.98
C ASP A 73 13.55 -18.53 6.28
N GLY A 74 12.39 -19.21 6.37
CA GLY A 74 11.95 -19.93 7.57
C GLY A 74 11.46 -19.03 8.70
N ARG A 75 11.39 -17.70 8.50
CA ARG A 75 10.87 -16.76 9.48
C ARG A 75 9.34 -16.70 9.40
N VAL A 76 8.71 -16.74 10.57
CA VAL A 76 7.28 -16.45 10.72
C VAL A 76 7.17 -15.08 11.38
N LEU A 77 6.56 -14.13 10.69
CA LEU A 77 6.28 -12.80 11.23
C LEU A 77 4.92 -12.77 11.92
N PRO A 78 4.71 -11.86 12.90
CA PRO A 78 3.38 -11.56 13.40
C PRO A 78 2.44 -11.14 12.27
N THR A 79 1.16 -11.49 12.38
CA THR A 79 0.14 -11.27 11.34
C THR A 79 -0.16 -9.79 11.05
N ASP A 80 0.27 -8.89 11.94
CA ASP A 80 0.13 -7.45 11.80
C ASP A 80 1.39 -6.76 11.28
N VAL A 81 2.42 -7.50 10.84
CA VAL A 81 3.61 -6.93 10.21
C VAL A 81 3.45 -6.92 8.70
N GLY A 82 3.27 -5.73 8.13
CA GLY A 82 3.26 -5.51 6.69
C GLY A 82 4.44 -4.65 6.22
N PHE A 83 4.78 -4.75 4.93
CA PHE A 83 5.82 -3.93 4.31
C PHE A 83 5.29 -3.22 3.08
N ILE A 84 5.81 -2.01 2.84
CA ILE A 84 5.49 -1.25 1.62
C ILE A 84 6.76 -0.90 0.87
N ALA A 85 6.70 -0.96 -0.47
CA ALA A 85 7.63 -0.19 -1.30
C ALA A 85 7.22 1.28 -1.21
N LYS A 86 8.16 2.14 -0.81
CA LYS A 86 7.86 3.57 -0.58
C LYS A 86 7.60 4.28 -1.89
N GLY A 87 6.80 5.35 -1.84
CA GLY A 87 6.47 6.17 -3.02
C GLY A 87 7.71 6.60 -3.82
N ALA A 88 8.81 6.96 -3.16
CA ALA A 88 10.07 7.30 -3.83
C ALA A 88 10.65 6.13 -4.67
N THR A 89 10.57 4.91 -4.15
CA THR A 89 11.00 3.70 -4.88
C THR A 89 10.10 3.45 -6.09
N LEU A 90 8.80 3.70 -5.96
CA LEU A 90 7.86 3.60 -7.08
C LEU A 90 8.10 4.68 -8.13
N THR A 91 8.33 5.94 -7.73
CA THR A 91 8.62 7.03 -8.66
C THR A 91 9.90 6.78 -9.44
N ASP A 92 10.95 6.27 -8.78
CA ASP A 92 12.20 5.92 -9.44
C ASP A 92 12.01 4.79 -10.45
N PHE A 93 11.23 3.76 -10.09
CA PHE A 93 10.88 2.67 -10.98
C PHE A 93 10.11 3.18 -12.21
N LEU A 94 9.07 4.00 -12.01
CA LEU A 94 8.26 4.56 -13.09
C LEU A 94 9.08 5.46 -14.01
N ALA A 95 9.93 6.34 -13.45
CA ALA A 95 10.79 7.23 -14.21
C ALA A 95 11.78 6.47 -15.11
N ARG A 96 12.39 5.37 -14.60
CA ARG A 96 13.26 4.49 -15.41
C ARG A 96 12.53 3.81 -16.57
N ASN A 97 11.22 3.68 -16.47
CA ASN A 97 10.36 3.13 -17.51
C ASN A 97 9.68 4.24 -18.36
N GLY A 98 10.16 5.49 -18.28
CA GLY A 98 9.68 6.59 -19.11
C GLY A 98 8.31 7.16 -18.69
N ILE A 99 7.84 6.85 -17.49
CA ILE A 99 6.55 7.33 -16.97
C ILE A 99 6.78 8.56 -16.07
N THR A 100 6.13 9.67 -16.40
CA THR A 100 6.11 10.88 -15.57
C THR A 100 5.05 10.76 -14.49
N VAL A 101 5.46 10.90 -13.22
CA VAL A 101 4.55 10.82 -12.07
C VAL A 101 4.20 12.23 -11.60
N ALA A 102 2.91 12.49 -11.40
CA ALA A 102 2.46 13.69 -10.71
C ALA A 102 2.60 13.49 -9.20
N THR A 103 3.29 14.41 -8.52
CA THR A 103 3.36 14.43 -7.07
C THR A 103 2.29 15.37 -6.52
N SER A 104 1.59 14.94 -5.48
CA SER A 104 0.65 15.80 -4.75
C SER A 104 1.30 16.28 -3.46
N ALA A 105 1.02 17.53 -3.08
CA ALA A 105 1.22 17.95 -1.71
C ALA A 105 0.17 17.31 -0.81
N PHE A 106 0.45 17.28 0.50
CA PHE A 106 -0.54 16.92 1.51
C PHE A 106 -1.80 17.78 1.33
N SER A 107 -2.95 17.14 1.16
CA SER A 107 -4.26 17.78 1.12
C SER A 107 -4.96 17.64 2.48
N SER A 108 -6.06 18.36 2.67
CA SER A 108 -6.96 18.15 3.80
C SER A 108 -7.49 16.72 3.80
N ALA A 109 -7.64 16.12 4.99
CA ALA A 109 -8.17 14.77 5.11
C ALA A 109 -9.53 14.64 4.39
N MET A 110 -9.65 13.61 3.56
CA MET A 110 -10.88 13.24 2.88
C MET A 110 -11.86 12.60 3.88
N THR A 111 -13.16 12.61 3.55
CA THR A 111 -14.10 11.77 4.29
C THR A 111 -13.84 10.30 3.99
N PRO A 112 -14.22 9.35 4.88
CA PRO A 112 -14.06 7.93 4.59
C PRO A 112 -14.75 7.48 3.30
N TYR A 113 -15.89 8.10 2.95
CA TYR A 113 -16.60 7.82 1.70
C TYR A 113 -15.79 8.28 0.49
N ASP A 114 -15.29 9.51 0.51
CA ASP A 114 -14.49 10.05 -0.61
C ASP A 114 -13.17 9.31 -0.76
N LEU A 115 -12.50 8.97 0.36
CA LEU A 115 -11.26 8.21 0.35
C LEU A 115 -11.48 6.80 -0.24
N SER A 116 -12.59 6.14 0.11
CA SER A 116 -12.94 4.84 -0.47
C SER A 116 -13.25 4.92 -1.96
N GLY A 117 -13.95 5.97 -2.40
CA GLY A 117 -14.19 6.20 -3.82
C GLY A 117 -12.89 6.45 -4.59
N HIS A 118 -12.03 7.32 -4.05
CA HIS A 118 -10.72 7.61 -4.63
C HIS A 118 -9.83 6.36 -4.72
N ALA A 119 -9.82 5.55 -3.66
CA ALA A 119 -9.10 4.29 -3.61
C ALA A 119 -9.59 3.28 -4.67
N ALA A 120 -10.90 3.26 -4.95
CA ALA A 120 -11.49 2.42 -6.00
C ALA A 120 -11.01 2.83 -7.40
N ASP A 121 -10.85 4.13 -7.66
CA ASP A 121 -10.34 4.64 -8.94
C ASP A 121 -8.85 4.30 -9.17
N LEU A 122 -8.10 4.08 -8.08
CA LEU A 122 -6.66 3.79 -8.13
C LEU A 122 -6.32 2.30 -8.12
N THR A 123 -7.28 1.42 -7.89
CA THR A 123 -7.02 0.00 -7.61
C THR A 123 -7.75 -0.91 -8.58
N VAL A 124 -6.99 -1.77 -9.25
CA VAL A 124 -7.52 -2.76 -10.19
C VAL A 124 -7.19 -4.17 -9.73
N LEU A 125 -8.12 -5.10 -9.92
CA LEU A 125 -7.88 -6.51 -9.70
C LEU A 125 -7.21 -7.12 -10.93
N VAL A 126 -6.00 -7.62 -10.77
CA VAL A 126 -5.29 -8.39 -11.80
C VAL A 126 -5.34 -9.86 -11.43
N SER A 127 -5.84 -10.69 -12.34
CA SER A 127 -5.84 -12.15 -12.19
C SER A 127 -5.31 -12.80 -13.45
N CYS A 128 -4.40 -13.77 -13.30
CA CYS A 128 -4.05 -14.67 -14.39
C CYS A 128 -5.19 -15.69 -14.56
N TRP A 129 -5.61 -15.93 -15.80
CA TRP A 129 -6.47 -17.05 -16.17
C TRP A 129 -5.59 -18.04 -16.90
N ASP A 130 -5.54 -19.29 -16.42
CA ASP A 130 -4.89 -20.39 -17.13
C ASP A 130 -5.78 -20.88 -18.30
#